data_AF-A0A4Z0F862-F1
#
_entry.id   AF-A0A4Z0F862-F1
#
_cell.length_a   1.000
_cell.length_b   1.000
_cell.length_c   1.000
_cell.angle_alpha   90.00
_cell.angle_beta   90.00
_cell.angle_gamma   90.00
#
_symmetry.space_group_name_H-M   'P 1'
#
loop_
_entity.id
_entity.type
_entity.pdbx_description
1 polymer ?
#
loop_
_entity_poly.entity_id
_entity_poly.type
_entity_poly.pdbx_seq_one_letter_code
_entity_poly.pdbx_strand_id
1 'polypeptide(L)'
;MTYKKHDCLIGFTGFKGSGKDTAAKVLIEEEGFEKVAFAGGLKHMLRSAMLEMGLAPEYIEECIEGGYKELLCAYLTPQRLCEYRILHAMVRSLIEYQGGSFKPDVFGETWQGYWESSELLAGKTYEDAWVSLFDVMEALGTWQEAQTPRHVMQQLGTEWGRDRIAPDFWINVTNRRVDLFDRVVITDCRFPNEADYIRKKKGRLVRVTRVSKVPDLRHSSENQIMELPVDEEIDNNSSVEALRAMVLSRFSDFQSSKRMGMV
;
A
#
# COMPACT_ATOMS: atom_id res chain seq x y z
N MET A 1 -4.51 23.11 6.65
CA MET A 1 -4.15 21.87 7.36
C MET A 1 -2.70 21.96 7.81
N THR A 2 -2.46 22.01 9.11
CA THR A 2 -1.12 21.96 9.70
C THR A 2 -0.64 20.51 9.68
N TYR A 3 0.32 20.21 8.81
CA TYR A 3 0.94 18.88 8.77
C TYR A 3 1.61 18.58 10.12
N LYS A 4 1.27 17.46 10.75
CA LYS A 4 2.03 16.95 11.90
C LYS A 4 3.46 16.68 11.42
N LYS A 5 4.44 17.22 12.13
CA LYS A 5 5.86 16.99 11.86
C LYS A 5 6.19 15.60 12.43
N HIS A 6 6.39 14.63 11.56
CA HIS A 6 7.03 13.37 11.93
C HIS A 6 8.53 13.65 12.13
N ASP A 7 9.13 12.96 13.08
CA ASP A 7 10.56 13.09 13.38
C ASP A 7 11.41 12.45 12.29
N CYS A 8 10.92 11.36 11.68
CA CYS A 8 11.62 10.69 10.59
C CYS A 8 10.68 9.86 9.70
N LEU A 9 10.76 10.09 8.39
CA LEU A 9 10.11 9.28 7.36
C LEU A 9 11.17 8.72 6.41
N ILE A 10 11.27 7.39 6.32
CA ILE A 10 12.18 6.70 5.40
C ILE A 10 11.38 5.91 4.38
N GLY A 11 11.60 6.19 3.10
CA GLY A 11 11.11 5.39 2.00
C GLY A 11 12.18 4.41 1.52
N PHE A 12 11.78 3.21 1.15
CA PHE A 12 12.60 2.26 0.41
C PHE A 12 12.00 2.02 -0.98
N THR A 13 12.90 1.96 -1.96
CA THR A 13 12.59 1.52 -3.32
C THR A 13 13.61 0.48 -3.79
N GLY A 14 13.23 -0.33 -4.78
CA GLY A 14 14.07 -1.39 -5.33
C GLY A 14 13.28 -2.62 -5.75
N PHE A 15 13.84 -3.38 -6.69
CA PHE A 15 13.20 -4.55 -7.28
C PHE A 15 12.85 -5.63 -6.25
N LYS A 16 11.93 -6.54 -6.62
CA LYS A 16 11.58 -7.70 -5.79
C LYS A 16 12.84 -8.52 -5.47
N GLY A 17 13.14 -8.69 -4.18
CA GLY A 17 14.31 -9.43 -3.72
C GLY A 17 15.64 -8.66 -3.69
N SER A 18 15.61 -7.33 -3.89
CA SER A 18 16.79 -6.49 -3.66
C SER A 18 17.22 -6.44 -2.19
N GLY A 19 16.32 -6.79 -1.26
CA GLY A 19 16.57 -6.73 0.19
C GLY A 19 15.94 -5.51 0.88
N LYS A 20 15.15 -4.69 0.17
CA LYS A 20 14.43 -3.55 0.77
C LYS A 20 13.55 -3.91 1.96
N ASP A 21 12.87 -5.06 1.91
CA ASP A 21 12.02 -5.52 3.01
C ASP A 21 12.88 -5.90 4.22
N THR A 22 14.05 -6.49 3.99
CA THR A 22 15.04 -6.80 5.04
C THR A 22 15.62 -5.52 5.63
N ALA A 23 15.96 -4.53 4.80
CA ALA A 23 16.45 -3.23 5.26
C ALA A 23 15.42 -2.50 6.12
N ALA A 24 14.15 -2.53 5.71
CA ALA A 24 13.06 -1.93 6.48
C ALA A 24 12.83 -2.62 7.82
N LYS A 25 12.95 -3.95 7.89
CA LYS A 25 12.84 -4.70 9.15
C LYS A 25 13.82 -4.23 10.21
N VAL A 26 15.05 -3.88 9.81
CA VAL A 26 16.06 -3.33 10.74
C VAL A 26 15.54 -2.05 11.40
N LEU A 27 14.96 -1.13 10.63
CA LEU A 27 14.39 0.10 11.19
C LEU A 27 13.19 -0.17 12.11
N ILE A 28 12.35 -1.13 11.76
CA ILE A 28 11.16 -1.49 12.55
C ILE A 28 11.57 -2.12 13.88
N GLU A 29 12.39 -3.17 13.81
CA GLU A 29 12.72 -4.02 14.96
C GLU A 29 13.72 -3.36 15.92
N GLU A 30 14.63 -2.51 15.41
CA GLU A 30 15.73 -1.98 16.22
C GLU A 30 15.60 -0.48 16.52
N GLU A 31 14.96 0.27 15.61
CA GLU A 31 14.83 1.73 15.73
C GLU A 31 13.40 2.20 16.03
N GLY A 32 12.45 1.27 16.14
CA GLY A 32 11.06 1.52 16.51
C GLY A 32 10.28 2.29 15.45
N PHE A 33 10.57 2.04 14.17
CA PHE A 33 9.80 2.60 13.06
C PHE A 33 8.49 1.85 12.85
N GLU A 34 7.43 2.59 12.55
CA GLU A 34 6.15 2.01 12.16
C GLU A 34 6.09 1.79 10.66
N LYS A 35 5.67 0.59 10.26
CA LYS A 35 5.55 0.25 8.84
C LYS A 35 4.25 0.80 8.28
N VAL A 36 4.38 1.62 7.25
CA VAL A 36 3.27 2.09 6.43
C VAL A 36 3.52 1.67 4.98
N ALA A 37 2.46 1.47 4.20
CA ALA A 37 2.57 1.05 2.81
C ALA A 37 1.53 1.78 1.95
N PHE A 38 1.92 2.22 0.74
CA PHE A 38 0.99 2.80 -0.22
C PHE A 38 -0.08 1.81 -0.65
N ALA A 39 0.29 0.53 -0.74
CA ALA A 39 -0.64 -0.56 -1.00
C ALA A 39 -1.49 -0.97 0.23
N GLY A 40 -1.43 -0.25 1.36
CA GLY A 40 -2.19 -0.61 2.56
C GLY A 40 -3.70 -0.67 2.30
N GLY A 41 -4.25 0.35 1.64
CA GLY A 41 -5.67 0.43 1.32
C GLY A 41 -6.16 -0.69 0.40
N LEU A 42 -5.46 -0.94 -0.73
CA LEU A 42 -5.85 -2.00 -1.67
C LEU A 42 -5.77 -3.40 -1.02
N LYS A 43 -4.79 -3.62 -0.15
CA LYS A 43 -4.67 -4.89 0.58
C LYS A 43 -5.84 -5.08 1.54
N HIS A 44 -6.27 -4.00 2.20
CA HIS A 44 -7.44 -4.02 3.07
C HIS A 44 -8.73 -4.32 2.29
N MET A 45 -8.88 -3.74 1.09
CA MET A 45 -10.00 -4.05 0.19
C MET A 45 -10.05 -5.54 -0.15
N LEU A 46 -8.93 -6.12 -0.59
CA LEU A 46 -8.90 -7.53 -0.99
C LEU A 46 -9.11 -8.47 0.21
N ARG A 47 -8.60 -8.12 1.40
CA ARG A 47 -8.94 -8.83 2.64
C ARG A 47 -10.44 -8.84 2.89
N SER A 48 -11.09 -7.68 2.78
CA SER A 48 -12.54 -7.54 2.98
C SER A 48 -13.33 -8.38 1.99
N ALA A 49 -12.95 -8.37 0.70
CA ALA A 49 -13.55 -9.23 -0.32
C ALA A 49 -13.45 -10.72 0.05
N MET A 50 -12.26 -11.18 0.44
CA MET A 50 -12.02 -12.58 0.76
C MET A 50 -12.73 -13.03 2.04
N LEU A 51 -12.85 -12.15 3.04
CA LEU A 51 -13.67 -12.38 4.24
C LEU A 51 -15.15 -12.51 3.88
N GLU A 52 -15.66 -11.63 3.02
CA GLU A 52 -17.04 -11.68 2.54
C GLU A 52 -17.32 -12.95 1.71
N MET A 53 -16.30 -13.50 1.04
CA MET A 53 -16.37 -14.83 0.40
C MET A 53 -16.37 -16.00 1.38
N GLY A 54 -16.16 -15.75 2.68
CA GLY A 54 -16.15 -16.76 3.74
C GLY A 54 -14.80 -17.47 3.94
N LEU A 55 -13.70 -16.85 3.52
CA LEU A 55 -12.36 -17.44 3.67
C LEU A 55 -11.78 -17.20 5.07
N ALA A 56 -10.99 -18.16 5.55
CA ALA A 56 -10.35 -18.09 6.86
C ALA A 56 -9.27 -16.99 6.92
N PRO A 57 -9.17 -16.21 8.02
CA PRO A 57 -8.19 -15.12 8.14
C PRO A 57 -6.74 -15.54 7.85
N GLU A 58 -6.33 -16.72 8.30
CA GLU A 58 -4.96 -17.22 8.12
C GLU A 58 -4.64 -17.47 6.64
N TYR A 59 -5.61 -18.01 5.90
CA TYR A 59 -5.49 -18.20 4.45
C TYR A 59 -5.42 -16.87 3.71
N ILE A 60 -6.24 -15.90 4.15
CA ILE A 60 -6.24 -14.54 3.58
C ILE A 60 -4.88 -13.89 3.76
N GLU A 61 -4.27 -13.95 4.94
CA GLU A 61 -2.94 -13.36 5.17
C GLU A 61 -1.86 -14.00 4.28
N GLU A 62 -1.91 -15.32 4.06
CA GLU A 62 -1.01 -15.98 3.11
C GLU A 62 -1.24 -15.51 1.66
N CYS A 63 -2.48 -15.25 1.28
CA CYS A 63 -2.83 -14.69 -0.03
C CYS A 63 -2.43 -13.23 -0.20
N ILE A 64 -2.36 -12.43 0.87
CA ILE A 64 -2.06 -10.99 0.77
C ILE A 64 -0.57 -10.70 1.01
N GLU A 65 -0.01 -11.21 2.10
CA GLU A 65 1.37 -10.96 2.52
C GLU A 65 2.28 -12.15 2.28
N GLY A 66 1.76 -13.37 2.38
CA GLY A 66 2.52 -14.62 2.34
C GLY A 66 2.85 -15.15 0.94
N GLY A 67 2.99 -16.48 0.83
CA GLY A 67 3.42 -17.16 -0.40
C GLY A 67 2.29 -17.34 -1.41
N TYR A 68 1.05 -17.48 -0.95
CA TYR A 68 -0.11 -17.77 -1.79
C TYR A 68 -0.50 -16.61 -2.69
N LYS A 69 0.03 -15.41 -2.44
CA LYS A 69 -0.17 -14.25 -3.31
C LYS A 69 0.25 -14.48 -4.77
N GLU A 70 1.18 -15.39 -5.01
CA GLU A 70 1.67 -15.71 -6.36
C GLU A 70 0.97 -16.95 -6.96
N LEU A 71 0.06 -17.60 -6.21
CA LEU A 71 -0.67 -18.79 -6.66
C LEU A 71 -2.07 -18.41 -7.16
N LEU A 72 -2.58 -19.17 -8.13
CA LEU A 72 -3.97 -19.01 -8.58
C LEU A 72 -4.92 -19.29 -7.43
N CYS A 73 -5.86 -18.38 -7.20
CA CYS A 73 -6.89 -18.52 -6.19
C CYS A 73 -8.24 -18.76 -6.86
N ALA A 74 -8.83 -19.94 -6.64
CA ALA A 74 -10.12 -20.31 -7.22
C ALA A 74 -11.29 -19.40 -6.79
N TYR A 75 -11.11 -18.62 -5.72
CA TYR A 75 -12.10 -17.64 -5.24
C TYR A 75 -11.95 -16.27 -5.92
N LEU A 76 -10.79 -15.98 -6.50
CA LEU A 76 -10.52 -14.71 -7.18
C LEU A 76 -10.76 -14.85 -8.68
N THR A 77 -12.02 -15.04 -9.06
CA THR A 77 -12.48 -14.99 -10.46
C THR A 77 -13.25 -13.70 -10.70
N PRO A 78 -13.32 -13.17 -11.94
CA PRO A 78 -14.21 -12.04 -12.26
C PRO A 78 -15.64 -12.29 -11.77
N GLN A 79 -16.17 -13.51 -11.97
CA GLN A 79 -17.51 -13.89 -11.52
C GLN A 79 -17.75 -13.62 -10.03
N ARG A 80 -16.80 -13.97 -9.16
CA ARG A 80 -16.93 -13.78 -7.71
C ARG A 80 -16.62 -12.34 -7.29
N LEU A 81 -15.61 -11.73 -7.91
CA LEU A 81 -15.20 -10.35 -7.60
C LEU A 81 -16.27 -9.33 -8.00
N CYS A 82 -17.02 -9.59 -9.07
CA CYS A 82 -18.12 -8.74 -9.54
C CYS A 82 -19.44 -8.97 -8.78
N GLU A 83 -19.50 -9.89 -7.81
CA GLU A 83 -20.68 -10.01 -6.94
C GLU A 83 -20.91 -8.69 -6.19
N TYR A 84 -22.15 -8.19 -6.21
CA TYR A 84 -22.52 -6.91 -5.60
C TYR A 84 -22.00 -6.76 -4.16
N ARG A 85 -22.21 -7.78 -3.32
CA ARG A 85 -21.76 -7.80 -1.92
C ARG A 85 -20.23 -7.69 -1.78
N ILE A 86 -19.47 -8.25 -2.71
CA ILE A 86 -18.01 -8.27 -2.70
C ILE A 86 -17.47 -6.88 -3.06
N LEU A 87 -17.95 -6.31 -4.16
CA LEU A 87 -17.58 -4.95 -4.55
C LEU A 87 -17.95 -3.92 -3.46
N HIS A 88 -19.13 -4.09 -2.85
CA HIS A 88 -19.54 -3.26 -1.72
C HIS A 88 -18.60 -3.41 -0.52
N ALA A 89 -18.26 -4.64 -0.13
CA ALA A 89 -17.33 -4.89 0.96
C ALA A 89 -15.95 -4.26 0.71
N MET A 90 -15.48 -4.25 -0.54
CA MET A 90 -14.22 -3.62 -0.92
C MET A 90 -14.26 -2.10 -0.76
N VAL A 91 -15.21 -1.42 -1.42
CA VAL A 91 -15.30 0.05 -1.37
C VAL A 91 -15.61 0.54 0.04
N ARG A 92 -16.54 -0.12 0.75
CA ARG A 92 -16.83 0.16 2.17
C ARG A 92 -15.56 0.08 3.02
N SER A 93 -14.84 -1.03 2.92
CA SER A 93 -13.64 -1.24 3.76
C SER A 93 -12.56 -0.21 3.49
N LEU A 94 -12.49 0.36 2.29
CA LEU A 94 -11.54 1.42 1.95
C LEU A 94 -11.95 2.77 2.56
N ILE A 95 -13.25 3.07 2.57
CA ILE A 95 -13.79 4.26 3.25
C ILE A 95 -13.51 4.17 4.75
N GLU A 96 -13.80 3.01 5.36
CA GLU A 96 -13.53 2.75 6.78
C GLU A 96 -12.03 2.80 7.09
N TYR A 97 -11.18 2.24 6.22
CA TYR A 97 -9.71 2.31 6.36
C TYR A 97 -9.19 3.75 6.41
N GLN A 98 -9.88 4.67 5.73
CA GLN A 98 -9.57 6.10 5.76
C GLN A 98 -10.18 6.81 6.97
N GLY A 99 -11.00 6.15 7.78
CA GLY A 99 -11.70 6.72 8.94
C GLY A 99 -13.08 7.27 8.63
N GLY A 100 -13.63 7.00 7.44
CA GLY A 100 -15.00 7.33 7.09
C GLY A 100 -16.01 6.36 7.70
N SER A 101 -17.27 6.77 7.69
CA SER A 101 -18.37 5.96 8.22
C SER A 101 -19.64 6.12 7.37
N PHE A 102 -20.56 5.16 7.48
CA PHE A 102 -21.90 5.32 6.96
C PHE A 102 -22.65 6.35 7.79
N LYS A 103 -23.34 7.29 7.14
CA LYS A 103 -24.22 8.26 7.79
C LYS A 103 -25.67 7.89 7.50
N PRO A 104 -26.46 7.52 8.52
CA PRO A 104 -27.90 7.38 8.31
C PRO A 104 -28.49 8.73 7.90
N ASP A 105 -29.62 8.70 7.22
CA ASP A 105 -30.32 9.91 6.81
C ASP A 105 -30.84 10.71 8.03
N VAL A 106 -31.44 11.87 7.76
CA VAL A 106 -31.99 12.78 8.78
C VAL A 106 -33.07 12.14 9.64
N PHE A 107 -33.67 11.03 9.19
CA PHE A 107 -34.71 10.29 9.89
C PHE A 107 -34.18 9.06 10.64
N GLY A 108 -32.88 8.78 10.56
CA GLY A 108 -32.26 7.61 11.19
C GLY A 108 -32.55 6.30 10.46
N GLU A 109 -33.12 6.34 9.26
CA GLU A 109 -33.39 5.16 8.45
C GLU A 109 -32.10 4.74 7.74
N THR A 110 -31.58 3.57 8.11
CA THR A 110 -30.30 3.06 7.60
C THR A 110 -30.31 2.77 6.10
N TRP A 111 -31.48 2.70 5.46
CA TRP A 111 -31.62 2.35 4.04
C TRP A 111 -31.59 3.55 3.09
N GLN A 112 -31.67 4.78 3.62
CA GLN A 112 -31.59 6.03 2.85
C GLN A 112 -30.35 6.86 3.18
N GLY A 113 -29.45 6.32 4.01
CA GLY A 113 -28.19 6.97 4.36
C GLY A 113 -27.17 7.00 3.22
N TYR A 114 -26.05 7.68 3.46
CA TYR A 114 -24.97 7.85 2.48
C TYR A 114 -23.60 7.56 3.11
N TRP A 115 -22.62 7.25 2.27
CA TRP A 115 -21.24 7.10 2.68
C TRP A 115 -20.50 8.43 2.59
N GLU A 116 -19.68 8.77 3.59
CA GLU A 116 -18.73 9.89 3.52
C GLU A 116 -17.64 9.58 2.48
N SER A 117 -17.93 9.74 1.18
CA SER A 117 -17.07 9.28 0.10
C SER A 117 -16.32 10.41 -0.61
N SER A 118 -16.92 11.60 -0.74
CA SER A 118 -16.39 12.65 -1.62
C SER A 118 -14.96 13.08 -1.26
N GLU A 119 -14.66 13.33 0.01
CA GLU A 119 -13.28 13.66 0.43
C GLU A 119 -12.36 12.42 0.48
N LEU A 120 -12.92 11.22 0.64
CA LEU A 120 -12.16 9.98 0.85
C LEU A 120 -11.80 9.26 -0.46
N LEU A 121 -12.56 9.48 -1.51
CA LEU A 121 -12.36 8.87 -2.83
C LEU A 121 -11.93 9.92 -3.85
N ALA A 122 -11.12 10.89 -3.42
CA ALA A 122 -10.56 11.94 -4.26
C ALA A 122 -11.61 12.71 -5.09
N GLY A 123 -12.75 13.02 -4.48
CA GLY A 123 -13.87 13.73 -5.10
C GLY A 123 -14.94 12.82 -5.70
N LYS A 124 -14.72 11.50 -5.77
CA LYS A 124 -15.68 10.54 -6.33
C LYS A 124 -16.80 10.19 -5.36
N THR A 125 -17.99 9.92 -5.90
CA THR A 125 -19.07 9.32 -5.13
C THR A 125 -18.77 7.86 -4.83
N TYR A 126 -19.54 7.28 -3.90
CA TYR A 126 -19.49 5.85 -3.63
C TYR A 126 -19.83 5.05 -4.90
N GLU A 127 -20.86 5.51 -5.62
CA GLU A 127 -21.37 4.90 -6.85
C GLU A 127 -20.31 4.94 -7.96
N ASP A 128 -19.65 6.07 -8.18
CA ASP A 128 -18.57 6.19 -9.18
C ASP A 128 -17.43 5.20 -8.90
N ALA A 129 -17.03 5.10 -7.64
CA ALA A 129 -15.96 4.19 -7.23
C ALA A 129 -16.37 2.72 -7.38
N TRP A 130 -17.61 2.39 -7.04
CA TRP A 130 -18.17 1.05 -7.19
C TRP A 130 -18.31 0.64 -8.66
N VAL A 131 -18.91 1.48 -9.51
CA VAL A 131 -19.06 1.21 -10.96
C VAL A 131 -17.70 1.02 -11.60
N SER A 132 -16.77 1.95 -11.35
CA SER A 132 -15.43 1.85 -11.93
C SER A 132 -14.64 0.64 -11.40
N LEU A 133 -14.94 0.14 -10.19
CA LEU A 133 -14.36 -1.10 -9.66
C LEU A 133 -14.90 -2.32 -10.40
N PHE A 134 -16.20 -2.36 -10.67
CA PHE A 134 -16.83 -3.42 -11.45
C PHE A 134 -16.14 -3.57 -12.80
N ASP A 135 -15.96 -2.47 -13.54
CA ASP A 135 -15.30 -2.49 -14.85
C ASP A 135 -13.90 -3.12 -14.81
N VAL A 136 -13.13 -2.85 -13.75
CA VAL A 136 -11.76 -3.39 -13.61
C VAL A 136 -11.81 -4.87 -13.24
N MET A 137 -12.70 -5.28 -12.32
CA MET A 137 -12.82 -6.69 -11.93
C MET A 137 -13.33 -7.56 -13.08
N GLU A 138 -14.25 -7.04 -13.91
CA GLU A 138 -14.77 -7.71 -15.10
C GLU A 138 -13.66 -7.94 -16.14
N ALA A 139 -12.74 -6.98 -16.26
CA ALA A 139 -11.64 -7.02 -17.23
C ALA A 139 -10.43 -7.88 -16.82
N LEU A 140 -10.43 -8.51 -15.63
CA LEU A 140 -9.27 -9.27 -15.13
C LEU A 140 -8.92 -10.52 -15.97
N GLY A 141 -9.89 -11.08 -16.68
CA GLY A 141 -9.74 -12.32 -17.44
C GLY A 141 -11.10 -12.84 -17.91
N THR A 142 -11.16 -14.11 -18.31
CA THR A 142 -12.46 -14.72 -18.61
C THR A 142 -13.25 -14.95 -17.31
N TRP A 143 -14.59 -14.96 -17.39
CA TRP A 143 -15.48 -14.87 -16.22
C TRP A 143 -15.17 -15.86 -15.08
N GLN A 144 -14.74 -17.09 -15.39
CA GLN A 144 -14.43 -18.15 -14.42
C GLN A 144 -12.93 -18.37 -14.18
N GLU A 145 -12.07 -17.61 -14.84
CA GLU A 145 -10.63 -17.80 -14.74
C GLU A 145 -10.09 -17.29 -13.41
N ALA A 146 -9.45 -18.19 -12.67
CA ALA A 146 -8.80 -17.86 -11.42
C ALA A 146 -7.65 -16.88 -11.64
N GLN A 147 -7.54 -15.91 -10.73
CA GLN A 147 -6.47 -14.92 -10.71
C GLN A 147 -5.57 -15.15 -9.50
N THR A 148 -4.32 -14.71 -9.59
CA THR A 148 -3.46 -14.63 -8.41
C THR A 148 -3.84 -13.41 -7.58
N PRO A 149 -3.75 -13.46 -6.23
CA PRO A 149 -3.94 -12.27 -5.42
C PRO A 149 -2.98 -11.12 -5.80
N ARG A 150 -1.76 -11.44 -6.23
CA ARG A 150 -0.80 -10.48 -6.78
C ARG A 150 -1.40 -9.72 -7.97
N HIS A 151 -1.97 -10.44 -8.93
CA HIS A 151 -2.55 -9.83 -10.12
C HIS A 151 -3.71 -8.92 -9.76
N VAL A 152 -4.63 -9.39 -8.91
CA VAL A 152 -5.76 -8.57 -8.42
C VAL A 152 -5.26 -7.31 -7.70
N MET A 153 -4.25 -7.41 -6.83
CA MET A 153 -3.68 -6.26 -6.14
C MET A 153 -3.00 -5.26 -7.09
N GLN A 154 -2.36 -5.73 -8.16
CA GLN A 154 -1.78 -4.84 -9.19
C GLN A 154 -2.88 -4.07 -9.93
N GLN A 155 -3.95 -4.78 -10.31
CA GLN A 155 -5.12 -4.24 -11.00
C GLN A 155 -5.89 -3.22 -10.15
N LEU A 156 -6.09 -3.53 -8.88
CA LEU A 156 -6.62 -2.57 -7.92
C LEU A 156 -5.71 -1.35 -7.77
N GLY A 157 -4.41 -1.58 -7.68
CA GLY A 157 -3.43 -0.53 -7.43
C GLY A 157 -3.26 0.46 -8.57
N THR A 158 -3.25 0.00 -9.81
CA THR A 158 -2.94 0.85 -10.97
C THR A 158 -4.22 1.22 -11.69
N GLU A 159 -4.89 0.23 -12.30
CA GLU A 159 -6.00 0.41 -13.21
C GLU A 159 -7.25 0.95 -12.50
N TRP A 160 -7.54 0.51 -11.28
CA TRP A 160 -8.64 1.09 -10.50
C TRP A 160 -8.20 2.35 -9.75
N GLY A 161 -7.28 2.23 -8.81
CA GLY A 161 -6.96 3.32 -7.90
C GLY A 161 -6.31 4.54 -8.57
N ARG A 162 -5.27 4.34 -9.39
CA ARG A 162 -4.54 5.47 -10.00
C ARG A 162 -5.25 6.02 -11.22
N ASP A 163 -5.68 5.14 -12.11
CA ASP A 163 -6.18 5.56 -13.42
C ASP A 163 -7.65 5.99 -13.37
N ARG A 164 -8.50 5.30 -12.57
CA ARG A 164 -9.94 5.60 -12.50
C ARG A 164 -10.35 6.49 -11.33
N ILE A 165 -9.69 6.39 -10.18
CA ILE A 165 -9.98 7.26 -9.02
C ILE A 165 -9.16 8.54 -9.09
N ALA A 166 -7.85 8.47 -8.84
CA ALA A 166 -6.93 9.61 -9.00
C ALA A 166 -5.45 9.18 -8.98
N PRO A 167 -4.53 9.87 -9.69
CA PRO A 167 -3.11 9.50 -9.73
C PRO A 167 -2.41 9.44 -8.37
N ASP A 168 -2.79 10.33 -7.45
CA ASP A 168 -2.26 10.42 -6.07
C ASP A 168 -3.13 9.68 -5.04
N PHE A 169 -4.10 8.88 -5.48
CA PHE A 169 -5.11 8.29 -4.61
C PHE A 169 -4.51 7.50 -3.44
N TRP A 170 -3.58 6.57 -3.72
CA TRP A 170 -2.93 5.77 -2.68
C TRP A 170 -2.06 6.58 -1.74
N ILE A 171 -1.50 7.70 -2.21
CA ILE A 171 -0.76 8.65 -1.37
C ILE A 171 -1.73 9.31 -0.38
N ASN A 172 -2.90 9.75 -0.85
CA ASN A 172 -3.92 10.38 0.00
C ASN A 172 -4.46 9.42 1.06
N VAL A 173 -4.78 8.19 0.65
CA VAL A 173 -5.19 7.10 1.56
C VAL A 173 -4.12 6.85 2.63
N THR A 174 -2.85 6.87 2.23
CA THR A 174 -1.71 6.58 3.10
C THR A 174 -1.36 7.73 4.03
N ASN A 175 -1.55 8.98 3.59
CA ASN A 175 -1.11 10.17 4.31
C ASN A 175 -1.68 10.24 5.73
N ARG A 176 -2.96 9.85 5.91
CA ARG A 176 -3.59 9.83 7.23
C ARG A 176 -2.87 8.93 8.21
N ARG A 177 -2.35 7.79 7.75
CA ARG A 177 -1.60 6.83 8.59
C ARG A 177 -0.19 7.30 8.89
N VAL A 178 0.48 7.91 7.91
CA VAL A 178 1.82 8.50 8.13
C VAL A 178 1.76 9.53 9.24
N ASP A 179 0.71 10.35 9.29
CA ASP A 179 0.55 11.41 10.31
C ASP A 179 0.20 10.87 11.72
N LEU A 180 -0.02 9.56 11.90
CA LEU A 180 -0.25 8.92 13.20
C LEU A 180 1.04 8.61 13.97
N PHE A 181 2.18 8.53 13.30
CA PHE A 181 3.41 8.03 13.88
C PHE A 181 4.57 9.00 13.67
N ASP A 182 5.47 9.07 14.66
CA ASP A 182 6.63 9.98 14.59
C ASP A 182 7.75 9.41 13.71
N ARG A 183 7.87 8.08 13.65
CA ARG A 183 8.88 7.35 12.87
C ARG A 183 8.18 6.38 11.93
N VAL A 184 8.28 6.63 10.63
CA VAL A 184 7.58 5.85 9.60
C VAL A 184 8.56 5.30 8.58
N VAL A 185 8.40 4.02 8.24
CA VAL A 185 9.07 3.41 7.10
C VAL A 185 8.04 3.00 6.04
N ILE A 186 8.27 3.40 4.78
CA ILE A 186 7.47 3.02 3.63
C ILE A 186 8.29 2.12 2.71
N THR A 187 7.82 0.90 2.44
CA THR A 187 8.65 -0.13 1.76
C THR A 187 8.31 -0.33 0.28
N ASP A 188 7.26 0.31 -0.22
CA ASP A 188 6.67 0.03 -1.53
C ASP A 188 6.60 1.26 -2.44
N CYS A 189 7.56 2.18 -2.32
CA CYS A 189 7.70 3.31 -3.24
C CYS A 189 8.15 2.85 -4.63
N ARG A 190 7.31 3.09 -5.64
CA ARG A 190 7.47 2.65 -7.04
C ARG A 190 7.25 3.75 -8.06
N PHE A 191 6.57 4.84 -7.70
CA PHE A 191 6.18 5.90 -8.63
C PHE A 191 6.80 7.27 -8.27
N PRO A 192 7.03 8.17 -9.25
CA PRO A 192 7.59 9.49 -9.00
C PRO A 192 6.79 10.33 -8.01
N ASN A 193 5.45 10.29 -8.07
CA ASN A 193 4.61 11.01 -7.14
C ASN A 193 4.74 10.53 -5.68
N GLU A 194 5.00 9.24 -5.48
CA GLU A 194 5.28 8.66 -4.15
C GLU A 194 6.64 9.12 -3.61
N ALA A 195 7.66 9.15 -4.47
CA ALA A 195 8.97 9.69 -4.12
C ALA A 195 8.88 11.18 -3.76
N ASP A 196 8.14 11.95 -4.55
CA ASP A 196 7.89 13.37 -4.29
C ASP A 196 7.09 13.59 -3.00
N TYR A 197 6.14 12.72 -2.69
CA TYR A 197 5.42 12.75 -1.41
C TYR A 197 6.38 12.59 -0.23
N ILE A 198 7.26 11.58 -0.25
CA ILE A 198 8.26 11.34 0.80
C ILE A 198 9.17 12.57 0.95
N ARG A 199 9.65 13.13 -0.16
CA ARG A 199 10.51 14.33 -0.15
C ARG A 199 9.78 15.56 0.39
N LYS A 200 8.53 15.81 -0.01
CA LYS A 200 7.70 16.94 0.49
C LYS A 200 7.44 16.84 1.99
N LYS A 201 7.36 15.61 2.51
CA LYS A 201 7.29 15.32 3.95
C LYS A 201 8.65 15.51 4.66
N LYS A 202 9.73 15.83 3.94
CA LYS A 202 11.12 15.89 4.45
C LYS A 202 11.67 14.53 4.86
N GLY A 203 11.10 13.45 4.31
CA GLY A 203 11.65 12.11 4.44
C GLY A 203 12.81 11.86 3.46
N ARG A 204 13.51 10.75 3.65
CA ARG A 204 14.59 10.27 2.77
C ARG A 204 14.13 9.04 2.00
N LEU A 205 14.35 9.01 0.69
CA LEU A 205 14.11 7.84 -0.16
C LEU A 205 15.42 7.12 -0.44
N VAL A 206 15.43 5.82 -0.18
CA VAL A 206 16.61 4.95 -0.26
C VAL A 206 16.38 3.87 -1.30
N ARG A 207 17.28 3.76 -2.28
CA ARG A 207 17.28 2.65 -3.23
C ARG A 207 18.13 1.50 -2.70
N VAL A 208 17.57 0.29 -2.67
CA VAL A 208 18.33 -0.93 -2.42
C VAL A 208 18.49 -1.70 -3.72
N THR A 209 19.74 -1.92 -4.14
CA THR A 209 20.11 -2.66 -5.35
C THR A 209 20.80 -3.98 -5.00
N ARG A 210 20.75 -4.96 -5.91
CA ARG A 210 21.45 -6.25 -5.78
C ARG A 210 21.74 -6.81 -7.17
N VAL A 211 23.00 -7.12 -7.46
CA VAL A 211 23.51 -7.51 -8.80
C VAL A 211 22.84 -8.79 -9.33
N SER A 212 22.42 -9.70 -8.44
CA SER A 212 21.96 -11.03 -8.83
C SER A 212 20.51 -11.11 -9.33
N LYS A 213 19.85 -10.01 -9.71
CA LYS A 213 18.48 -10.06 -10.22
C LYS A 213 18.23 -9.18 -11.45
N VAL A 214 17.75 -9.83 -12.51
CA VAL A 214 17.14 -9.17 -13.66
C VAL A 214 15.78 -8.62 -13.23
N PRO A 215 15.45 -7.34 -13.53
CA PRO A 215 14.13 -6.76 -13.29
C PRO A 215 13.02 -7.55 -14.01
N ASP A 216 11.88 -7.75 -13.35
CA ASP A 216 10.68 -8.27 -14.02
C ASP A 216 9.92 -7.09 -14.63
N LEU A 217 10.29 -6.73 -15.85
CA LEU A 217 9.78 -5.53 -16.55
C LEU A 217 8.35 -5.68 -17.10
N ARG A 218 7.62 -6.75 -16.77
CA ARG A 218 6.29 -7.02 -17.34
C ARG A 218 5.19 -6.10 -16.80
N HIS A 219 5.42 -5.38 -15.70
CA HIS A 219 4.44 -4.46 -15.12
C HIS A 219 4.96 -3.02 -15.10
N SER A 220 4.09 -2.09 -15.49
CA SER A 220 4.36 -0.64 -15.50
C SER A 220 4.87 -0.10 -14.16
N SER A 221 4.45 -0.72 -13.04
CA SER A 221 4.86 -0.39 -11.67
C SER A 221 6.31 -0.77 -11.32
N GLU A 222 7.05 -1.47 -12.19
CA GLU A 222 8.49 -1.73 -12.00
C GLU A 222 9.38 -0.91 -12.93
N ASN A 223 8.82 -0.32 -13.99
CA ASN A 223 9.58 0.39 -15.03
C ASN A 223 10.30 1.64 -14.49
N GLN A 224 9.69 2.33 -13.53
CA GLN A 224 10.17 3.64 -13.06
C GLN A 224 11.10 3.55 -11.84
N ILE A 225 11.24 2.37 -11.21
CA ILE A 225 11.98 2.20 -9.94
C ILE A 225 13.44 2.69 -10.03
N MET A 226 14.10 2.41 -11.15
CA MET A 226 15.50 2.81 -11.37
C MET A 226 15.66 4.29 -11.76
N GLU A 227 14.59 4.92 -12.22
CA GLU A 227 14.58 6.31 -12.66
C GLU A 227 14.19 7.28 -11.52
N LEU A 228 13.65 6.76 -10.41
CA LEU A 228 13.28 7.59 -9.26
C LEU A 228 14.50 8.37 -8.72
N PRO A 229 14.40 9.68 -8.47
CA PRO A 229 15.44 10.41 -7.77
C PRO A 229 15.44 10.02 -6.29
N VAL A 230 16.50 9.34 -5.85
CA VAL A 230 16.68 8.89 -4.46
C VAL A 230 17.74 9.73 -3.76
N ASP A 231 17.63 9.81 -2.43
CA ASP A 231 18.60 10.54 -1.61
C ASP A 231 19.83 9.67 -1.31
N GLU A 232 19.65 8.34 -1.27
CA GLU A 232 20.70 7.38 -0.97
C GLU A 232 20.56 6.07 -1.74
N GLU A 233 21.70 5.41 -1.95
CA GLU A 233 21.77 4.05 -2.47
C GLU A 233 22.46 3.10 -1.48
N ILE A 234 21.91 1.89 -1.38
CA ILE A 234 22.48 0.78 -0.63
C ILE A 234 22.71 -0.37 -1.61
N ASP A 235 23.98 -0.73 -1.78
CA ASP A 235 24.38 -1.88 -2.57
C ASP A 235 24.35 -3.17 -1.74
N ASN A 236 23.34 -4.01 -1.95
CA ASN A 236 23.12 -5.26 -1.21
C ASN A 236 23.74 -6.48 -1.91
N ASN A 237 25.05 -6.44 -2.15
CA ASN A 237 25.82 -7.54 -2.75
C ASN A 237 26.59 -8.40 -1.74
N SER A 238 26.34 -8.22 -0.44
CA SER A 238 27.07 -8.90 0.64
C SER A 238 26.12 -9.75 1.50
N SER A 239 26.39 -9.84 2.81
CA SER A 239 25.56 -10.57 3.77
C SER A 239 24.42 -9.72 4.34
N VAL A 240 23.47 -10.38 5.03
CA VAL A 240 22.36 -9.70 5.71
C VAL A 240 22.89 -8.81 6.84
N GLU A 241 23.94 -9.22 7.53
CA GLU A 241 24.60 -8.46 8.59
C GLU A 241 25.26 -7.20 8.04
N ALA A 242 25.88 -7.29 6.85
CA ALA A 242 26.43 -6.13 6.16
C ALA A 242 25.31 -5.15 5.77
N LEU A 243 24.18 -5.64 5.24
CA LEU A 243 23.01 -4.81 4.95
C LEU A 243 22.49 -4.12 6.21
N ARG A 244 22.36 -4.85 7.31
CA ARG A 244 21.95 -4.31 8.61
C ARG A 244 22.88 -3.19 9.07
N ALA A 245 24.19 -3.41 9.05
CA ALA A 245 25.18 -2.40 9.43
C ALA A 245 25.09 -1.14 8.57
N MET A 246 24.90 -1.31 7.26
CA MET A 246 24.73 -0.21 6.30
C MET A 246 23.47 0.63 6.55
N VAL A 247 22.37 -0.01 6.96
CA VAL A 247 21.12 0.68 7.33
C VAL A 247 21.35 1.46 8.62
N LEU A 248 21.83 0.81 9.69
CA LEU A 248 22.02 1.46 10.99
C LEU A 248 23.01 2.65 10.91
N SER A 249 24.08 2.53 10.13
CA SER A 249 25.06 3.62 9.99
C SER A 249 24.52 4.84 9.25
N ARG A 250 23.54 4.67 8.35
CA ARG A 250 22.94 5.77 7.57
C ARG A 250 21.85 6.51 8.33
N PHE A 251 21.22 5.83 9.28
CA PHE A 251 20.10 6.35 10.07
C PHE A 251 20.47 6.57 11.54
N SER A 252 21.76 6.56 11.88
CA SER A 252 22.29 6.80 13.23
C SER A 252 21.90 8.17 13.78
N ASP A 253 21.76 9.18 12.92
CA ASP A 253 21.44 10.56 13.33
C ASP A 253 20.06 10.64 14.00
N PHE A 254 19.17 9.69 13.71
CA PHE A 254 17.84 9.57 14.31
C PHE A 254 17.86 8.92 15.71
N GLN A 255 19.00 8.39 16.17
CA GLN A 255 19.18 7.89 17.54
C GLN A 255 19.33 9.05 18.55
N SER A 256 19.83 10.21 18.11
CA SER A 256 20.12 11.38 18.94
C SER A 256 18.87 11.98 19.59
N SER A 257 17.72 11.94 18.89
CA SER A 257 16.44 12.46 19.38
C SER A 257 15.88 11.65 20.56
N LYS A 258 16.29 10.38 20.69
CA LYS A 258 15.84 9.46 21.76
C LYS A 258 16.47 9.80 23.11
N ARG A 259 17.65 10.44 23.14
CA ARG A 259 18.37 10.80 24.38
C ARG A 259 17.97 12.15 24.97
N MET A 260 17.35 13.03 24.19
CA MET A 260 17.04 14.40 24.62
C MET A 260 15.66 14.54 25.29
N GLY A 261 14.84 13.49 25.27
CA GLY A 261 13.53 13.41 25.95
C GLY A 261 13.52 12.55 27.22
N MET A 262 14.69 12.13 27.72
CA MET A 262 14.86 11.40 28.99
C MET A 262 15.72 12.21 29.98
N VAL A 263 15.49 13.52 30.07
CA VAL A 263 16.03 14.39 31.13
C VAL A 263 14.89 15.13 31.78
#